data_AF-A0A9P4QV06-F1
#
_entry.id   AF-A0A9P4QV06-F1
#
_cell.length_a   1.000
_cell.length_b   1.000
_cell.length_c   1.000
_cell.angle_alpha   90.00
_cell.angle_beta   90.00
_cell.angle_gamma   90.00
#
_symmetry.space_group_name_H-M   'P 1'
#
loop_
_entity.id
_entity.type
_entity.pdbx_description
1 polymer ?
#
loop_
_entity_poly.entity_id
_entity_poly.type
_entity_poly.pdbx_seq_one_letter_code
_entity_poly.pdbx_strand_id
1 'polypeptide(L)'
;MADNLFCDNIGNTTDSLECCTISDQNSPICQTNFFNPNVYTFSNGCYNRSCIEMCQKRKSVYISDQQEDVFRGNGMGPKRRFLTCANVPAMAGYLDQKVIQQNLSDAMAPYIPDNRTNDDLRGITLAVTECLTSTCHSARNSTDCRGRCSATNLMINNTTPNIQGMNGCLYSLCHEGYNSLPYADADVIGIGVFASYIMQCMFVVILWFGLLAFHMINRRRQSQSQPQHEREPVEKHEQTPSTKSATAKHEVNFTNFLVQFHKAQCYFSATIQIASLSYDIFDIDLLVTFLLIPLATNGVLPVVFNLVLLFRQGKATMDVLFLTTACWILSSVVYWVLYSHIIPLNQHMSTDEQKYRAYQQFMYKLSSIDACGGYSALAVCPDNFHLGRDEITLASHNLRVLTPIIWTFSTVCLFSVFLGKYIKYHRGAKARYAQVAAASASGGESETETRYDDHPPFFRSRFGADVAYWLTTTCFLAGIGMQLSLLSIGTSLNMMNRGNWSFGQIVAVTIWAQPLMGYLYDELKELLWDRWRVGRIPK
;
A
#
# COMPACT_ATOMS: atom_id res chain seq x y z
N MET A 1 8.77 -49.14 -3.16
CA MET A 1 7.72 -48.14 -2.87
C MET A 1 7.67 -48.00 -1.36
N ALA A 2 7.44 -46.80 -0.83
CA ALA A 2 7.31 -46.66 0.63
C ALA A 2 5.96 -47.28 1.04
N ASP A 3 5.98 -48.21 2.00
CA ASP A 3 4.80 -48.93 2.52
C ASP A 3 3.92 -48.05 3.43
N ASN A 4 3.89 -46.74 3.18
CA ASN A 4 3.23 -45.75 4.02
C ASN A 4 1.74 -45.76 3.74
N LEU A 5 0.95 -46.12 4.75
CA LEU A 5 -0.51 -46.07 4.72
C LEU A 5 -1.02 -44.66 5.07
N PHE A 6 -0.43 -44.04 6.10
CA PHE A 6 -0.77 -42.69 6.53
C PHE A 6 0.43 -42.03 7.20
N CYS A 7 0.85 -40.86 6.73
CA CYS A 7 1.86 -40.06 7.40
C CYS A 7 1.22 -38.84 8.07
N ASP A 8 1.54 -38.64 9.35
CA ASP A 8 1.20 -37.40 10.04
C ASP A 8 2.30 -36.35 9.83
N ASN A 9 2.05 -35.13 10.32
CA ASN A 9 3.06 -34.06 10.40
C ASN A 9 3.80 -33.70 9.09
N ILE A 10 3.16 -33.92 7.93
CA ILE A 10 3.69 -33.47 6.62
C ILE A 10 4.00 -31.96 6.69
N GLY A 11 5.24 -31.61 6.35
CA GLY A 11 5.78 -30.25 6.35
C GLY A 11 6.55 -29.84 7.61
N ASN A 12 6.60 -30.68 8.65
CA ASN A 12 7.22 -30.31 9.94
C ASN A 12 8.70 -30.69 10.05
N THR A 13 9.15 -31.75 9.37
CA THR A 13 10.52 -32.31 9.52
C THR A 13 11.18 -32.52 8.15
N THR A 14 12.52 -32.56 8.08
CA THR A 14 13.25 -32.90 6.84
C THR A 14 13.68 -34.36 6.75
N ASP A 15 13.91 -35.02 7.89
CA ASP A 15 14.77 -36.21 7.93
C ASP A 15 14.03 -37.54 8.18
N SER A 16 12.82 -37.51 8.77
CA SER A 16 11.91 -38.68 8.78
C SER A 16 10.48 -38.27 9.08
N LEU A 17 9.55 -38.72 8.23
CA LEU A 17 8.11 -38.66 8.48
C LEU A 17 7.71 -39.85 9.33
N GLU A 18 6.99 -39.59 10.41
CA GLU A 18 6.34 -40.61 11.19
C GLU A 18 5.09 -41.10 10.44
N CYS A 19 5.17 -42.32 9.90
CA CYS A 19 4.12 -42.91 9.09
C CYS A 19 3.62 -44.22 9.70
N CYS A 20 2.31 -44.38 9.70
CA CYS A 20 1.65 -45.67 9.75
C CYS A 20 2.01 -46.45 8.48
N THR A 21 2.56 -47.66 8.62
CA THR A 21 2.96 -48.51 7.49
C THR A 21 2.12 -49.79 7.41
N ILE A 22 2.07 -50.41 6.24
CA ILE A 22 1.35 -51.69 6.06
C ILE A 22 2.01 -52.82 6.84
N SER A 23 3.34 -52.80 6.92
CA SER A 23 4.13 -53.76 7.68
C SER A 23 3.90 -53.67 9.18
N ASP A 24 3.52 -52.49 9.70
CA ASP A 24 3.29 -52.25 11.12
C ASP A 24 2.02 -51.39 11.39
N GLN A 25 0.86 -52.01 11.16
CA GLN A 25 -0.45 -51.39 11.39
C GLN A 25 -0.80 -51.24 12.89
N ASN A 26 0.00 -51.85 13.77
CA ASN A 26 -0.16 -51.73 15.22
C ASN A 26 0.72 -50.64 15.83
N SER A 27 1.49 -49.91 15.01
CA SER A 27 2.31 -48.80 15.48
C SER A 27 1.46 -47.75 16.22
N PRO A 28 2.03 -47.05 17.22
CA PRO A 28 1.33 -45.99 17.95
C PRO A 28 0.72 -44.92 17.03
N ILE A 29 1.35 -44.65 15.88
CA ILE A 29 0.91 -43.67 14.89
C ILE A 29 -0.38 -44.15 14.20
N CYS A 30 -0.44 -45.43 13.78
CA CYS A 30 -1.67 -46.01 13.24
C CYS A 30 -2.79 -45.98 14.30
N GLN A 31 -2.48 -46.41 15.53
CA GLN A 31 -3.47 -46.45 16.60
C GLN A 31 -4.03 -45.06 16.93
N THR A 32 -3.15 -44.06 16.97
CA THR A 32 -3.52 -42.68 17.23
C THR A 32 -4.36 -42.08 16.12
N ASN A 33 -3.97 -42.25 14.85
CA ASN A 33 -4.66 -41.58 13.74
C ASN A 33 -6.00 -42.22 13.35
N PHE A 34 -6.18 -43.53 13.57
CA PHE A 34 -7.39 -44.25 13.16
C PHE A 34 -8.36 -44.56 14.31
N PHE A 35 -7.87 -44.77 15.53
CA PHE A 35 -8.70 -45.24 16.65
C PHE A 35 -8.79 -44.27 17.83
N ASN A 36 -7.96 -43.23 17.90
CA ASN A 36 -8.07 -42.25 18.97
C ASN A 36 -9.26 -41.32 18.70
N PRO A 37 -10.29 -41.31 19.57
CA PRO A 37 -11.44 -40.43 19.40
C PRO A 37 -11.06 -38.96 19.51
N ASN A 38 -9.89 -38.59 20.02
CA ASN A 38 -9.44 -37.20 20.07
C ASN A 38 -8.71 -36.75 18.80
N VAL A 39 -8.23 -37.69 17.98
CA VAL A 39 -7.48 -37.45 16.75
C VAL A 39 -8.35 -37.89 15.58
N TYR A 40 -9.42 -37.14 15.38
CA TYR A 40 -10.41 -37.30 14.32
C TYR A 40 -9.83 -37.04 12.91
N THR A 41 -8.92 -37.90 12.43
CA THR A 41 -8.28 -37.75 11.11
C THR A 41 -9.29 -37.60 9.98
N PHE A 42 -10.30 -38.48 9.96
CA PHE A 42 -11.33 -38.47 8.92
C PHE A 42 -12.52 -37.59 9.27
N SER A 43 -13.01 -37.60 10.51
CA SER A 43 -14.18 -36.77 10.86
C SER A 43 -13.86 -35.27 10.89
N ASN A 44 -12.61 -34.86 11.14
CA ASN A 44 -12.20 -33.46 10.99
C ASN A 44 -11.59 -33.15 9.62
N GLY A 45 -11.11 -34.15 8.87
CA GLY A 45 -10.59 -33.97 7.51
C GLY A 45 -11.67 -34.00 6.42
N CYS A 46 -12.73 -34.77 6.63
CA CYS A 46 -13.79 -35.08 5.65
C CYS A 46 -15.17 -35.10 6.31
N TYR A 47 -15.71 -33.93 6.67
CA TYR A 47 -16.95 -33.80 7.45
C TYR A 47 -18.20 -34.40 6.76
N ASN A 48 -18.22 -34.51 5.43
CA ASN A 48 -19.35 -35.10 4.67
C ASN A 48 -19.27 -36.63 4.52
N ARG A 49 -18.37 -37.31 5.23
CA ARG A 49 -18.14 -38.77 5.12
C ARG A 49 -17.77 -39.25 3.70
N SER A 50 -17.39 -38.36 2.79
CA SER A 50 -16.83 -38.70 1.49
C SER A 50 -15.54 -37.92 1.31
N CYS A 51 -14.41 -38.55 1.65
CA CYS A 51 -13.11 -37.93 1.44
C CYS A 51 -12.81 -37.73 -0.04
N ILE A 52 -13.32 -38.61 -0.91
CA ILE A 52 -13.11 -38.51 -2.35
C ILE A 52 -13.68 -37.20 -2.90
N GLU A 53 -14.96 -36.93 -2.65
CA GLU A 53 -15.62 -35.73 -3.17
C GLU A 53 -15.00 -34.43 -2.61
N MET A 54 -14.64 -34.44 -1.32
CA MET A 54 -14.07 -33.26 -0.67
C MET A 54 -12.65 -32.97 -1.13
N CYS A 55 -11.81 -34.00 -1.22
CA CYS A 55 -10.40 -33.84 -1.55
C CYS A 55 -10.15 -33.50 -3.03
N GLN A 56 -11.13 -33.74 -3.91
CA GLN A 56 -11.10 -33.28 -5.30
C GLN A 56 -11.31 -31.76 -5.41
N LYS A 57 -12.07 -31.17 -4.48
CA LYS A 57 -12.38 -29.73 -4.51
C LYS A 57 -11.20 -28.99 -3.89
N ARG A 58 -10.36 -28.37 -4.74
CA ARG A 58 -9.17 -27.58 -4.32
C ARG A 58 -9.50 -26.58 -3.21
N LYS A 59 -10.60 -25.84 -3.38
CA LYS A 59 -11.10 -24.89 -2.39
C LYS A 59 -11.30 -25.58 -1.03
N SER A 60 -11.91 -26.76 -0.98
CA SER A 60 -12.16 -27.50 0.27
C SER A 60 -10.90 -27.98 0.99
N VAL A 61 -9.81 -28.24 0.27
CA VAL A 61 -8.53 -28.68 0.87
C VAL A 61 -7.84 -27.54 1.63
N TYR A 62 -7.83 -26.34 1.04
CA TYR A 62 -7.07 -25.20 1.56
C TYR A 62 -7.90 -24.11 2.24
N ILE A 63 -9.22 -24.09 2.03
CA ILE A 63 -10.12 -23.22 2.79
C ILE A 63 -9.99 -23.53 4.27
N SER A 64 -10.18 -22.53 5.10
CA SER A 64 -10.53 -22.68 6.50
C SER A 64 -11.89 -22.03 6.72
N ASP A 65 -12.83 -22.70 7.38
CA ASP A 65 -14.08 -22.04 7.84
C ASP A 65 -13.74 -20.85 8.78
N GLN A 66 -12.51 -20.88 9.30
CA GLN A 66 -11.91 -19.87 10.16
C GLN A 66 -11.06 -18.83 9.42
N GLN A 67 -10.85 -18.97 8.10
CA GLN A 67 -10.32 -17.91 7.24
C GLN A 67 -11.47 -16.99 6.79
N GLU A 68 -12.71 -17.48 6.83
CA GLU A 68 -13.92 -16.68 6.59
C GLU A 68 -14.52 -16.12 7.91
N ASP A 69 -14.42 -16.85 9.04
CA ASP A 69 -14.84 -16.36 10.37
C ASP A 69 -13.65 -16.18 11.35
N VAL A 70 -13.31 -14.92 11.63
CA VAL A 70 -12.22 -14.48 12.53
C VAL A 70 -12.38 -14.99 13.97
N PHE A 71 -13.59 -15.36 14.39
CA PHE A 71 -13.92 -15.57 15.80
C PHE A 71 -13.95 -17.04 16.24
N ARG A 72 -14.09 -17.99 15.30
CA ARG A 72 -14.35 -19.40 15.64
C ARG A 72 -13.17 -20.34 15.45
N GLY A 73 -11.96 -19.82 15.21
CA GLY A 73 -10.89 -20.67 14.72
C GLY A 73 -9.46 -20.61 15.19
N ASN A 74 -8.73 -21.71 14.90
CA ASN A 74 -7.36 -22.02 15.31
C ASN A 74 -6.40 -22.35 14.14
N GLY A 75 -6.79 -22.21 12.88
CA GLY A 75 -5.95 -22.49 11.70
C GLY A 75 -5.65 -23.97 11.44
N MET A 76 -6.11 -24.89 12.30
CA MET A 76 -5.79 -26.33 12.19
C MET A 76 -6.66 -27.08 11.19
N GLY A 77 -7.78 -26.47 10.74
CA GLY A 77 -8.70 -27.07 9.77
C GLY A 77 -8.02 -27.43 8.44
N PRO A 78 -7.45 -26.46 7.69
CA PRO A 78 -6.74 -26.71 6.45
C PRO A 78 -5.60 -27.72 6.61
N LYS A 79 -4.82 -27.61 7.71
CA LYS A 79 -3.74 -28.55 8.02
C LYS A 79 -4.28 -29.99 8.07
N ARG A 80 -5.35 -30.23 8.82
CA ARG A 80 -5.97 -31.55 8.93
C ARG A 80 -6.55 -32.05 7.61
N ARG A 81 -7.28 -31.20 6.89
CA ARG A 81 -7.87 -31.56 5.58
C ARG A 81 -6.80 -31.94 4.58
N PHE A 82 -5.74 -31.13 4.46
CA PHE A 82 -4.60 -31.43 3.60
C PHE A 82 -3.92 -32.74 3.99
N LEU A 83 -3.63 -32.97 5.28
CA LEU A 83 -3.03 -34.22 5.76
C LEU A 83 -3.89 -35.44 5.40
N THR A 84 -5.20 -35.36 5.61
CA THR A 84 -6.12 -36.44 5.25
C THR A 84 -6.14 -36.65 3.74
N CYS A 85 -6.34 -35.59 2.95
CA CYS A 85 -6.41 -35.66 1.49
C CYS A 85 -5.12 -36.15 0.82
N ALA A 86 -3.95 -35.79 1.36
CA ALA A 86 -2.67 -36.25 0.85
C ALA A 86 -2.52 -37.79 0.95
N ASN A 87 -3.06 -38.39 2.00
CA ASN A 87 -2.94 -39.83 2.26
C ASN A 87 -4.06 -40.67 1.60
N VAL A 88 -5.21 -40.06 1.24
CA VAL A 88 -6.38 -40.78 0.67
C VAL A 88 -6.03 -41.67 -0.53
N PRO A 89 -5.24 -41.25 -1.53
CA PRO A 89 -4.98 -42.10 -2.68
C PRO A 89 -4.14 -43.34 -2.37
N ALA A 90 -3.22 -43.26 -1.42
CA ALA A 90 -2.47 -44.43 -0.96
C ALA A 90 -3.38 -45.42 -0.21
N MET A 91 -4.19 -44.92 0.73
CA MET A 91 -5.15 -45.74 1.48
C MET A 91 -6.16 -46.44 0.55
N ALA A 92 -6.69 -45.72 -0.44
CA ALA A 92 -7.53 -46.26 -1.49
C ALA A 92 -6.84 -47.40 -2.26
N GLY A 93 -5.59 -47.20 -2.70
CA GLY A 93 -4.86 -48.26 -3.42
C GLY A 93 -4.68 -49.54 -2.59
N TYR A 94 -4.44 -49.41 -1.28
CA TYR A 94 -4.26 -50.56 -0.39
C TYR A 94 -5.57 -51.25 0.04
N LEU A 95 -6.67 -50.50 0.13
CA LEU A 95 -8.01 -51.08 0.31
C LEU A 95 -8.39 -51.98 -0.87
N ASP A 96 -8.11 -51.54 -2.10
CA ASP A 96 -8.39 -52.34 -3.31
C ASP A 96 -7.58 -53.65 -3.36
N GLN A 97 -6.36 -53.61 -2.82
CA GLN A 97 -5.47 -54.77 -2.71
C GLN A 97 -5.83 -55.71 -1.55
N LYS A 98 -6.75 -55.32 -0.65
CA LYS A 98 -7.15 -56.08 0.55
C LYS A 98 -5.97 -56.46 1.46
N VAL A 99 -4.97 -55.58 1.56
CA VAL A 99 -3.76 -55.79 2.40
C VAL A 99 -3.86 -55.14 3.78
N ILE A 100 -4.95 -54.44 4.06
CA ILE A 100 -5.21 -53.72 5.32
C ILE A 100 -5.94 -54.65 6.29
N GLN A 101 -5.58 -54.59 7.58
CA GLN A 101 -6.28 -55.32 8.64
C GLN A 101 -7.75 -54.88 8.75
N GLN A 102 -8.64 -55.82 9.11
CA GLN A 102 -10.09 -55.59 9.12
C GLN A 102 -10.50 -54.39 9.98
N ASN A 103 -9.90 -54.23 11.16
CA ASN A 103 -10.16 -53.10 12.06
C ASN A 103 -9.87 -51.73 11.42
N LEU A 104 -8.77 -51.60 10.67
CA LEU A 104 -8.44 -50.36 9.95
C LEU A 104 -9.35 -50.18 8.73
N SER A 105 -9.65 -51.26 8.02
CA SER A 105 -10.59 -51.24 6.90
C SER A 105 -11.97 -50.75 7.33
N ASP A 106 -12.48 -51.24 8.46
CA ASP A 106 -13.78 -50.84 9.03
C ASP A 106 -13.79 -49.36 9.44
N ALA A 107 -12.64 -48.82 9.89
CA ALA A 107 -12.50 -47.40 10.23
C ALA A 107 -12.47 -46.49 8.98
N MET A 108 -11.93 -46.97 7.85
CA MET A 108 -11.80 -46.21 6.60
C MET A 108 -13.02 -46.31 5.67
N ALA A 109 -13.70 -47.46 5.66
CA ALA A 109 -14.82 -47.75 4.77
C ALA A 109 -15.93 -46.68 4.78
N PRO A 110 -16.26 -46.02 5.92
CA PRO A 110 -17.27 -44.97 5.94
C PRO A 110 -16.86 -43.69 5.18
N TYR A 111 -15.58 -43.50 4.87
CA TYR A 111 -15.03 -42.27 4.29
C TYR A 111 -14.46 -42.43 2.88
N ILE A 112 -14.03 -43.65 2.52
CA ILE A 112 -13.44 -44.00 1.23
C ILE A 112 -14.33 -45.08 0.59
N PRO A 113 -15.26 -44.70 -0.32
CA PRO A 113 -16.17 -45.66 -0.94
C PRO A 113 -15.42 -46.61 -1.89
N ASP A 114 -15.93 -47.83 -2.03
CA ASP A 114 -15.38 -48.86 -2.94
C ASP A 114 -15.57 -48.50 -4.42
N ASN A 115 -16.64 -47.75 -4.76
CA ASN A 115 -16.94 -47.35 -6.14
C ASN A 115 -16.22 -46.06 -6.55
N ARG A 116 -14.88 -46.09 -6.49
CA ARG A 116 -14.01 -44.96 -6.88
C ARG A 116 -13.31 -45.24 -8.21
N THR A 117 -13.07 -44.18 -8.99
CA THR A 117 -12.37 -44.26 -10.28
C THR A 117 -10.92 -43.79 -10.17
N ASN A 118 -10.08 -44.15 -11.13
CA ASN A 118 -8.71 -43.60 -11.21
C ASN A 118 -8.72 -42.08 -11.44
N ASP A 119 -9.74 -41.56 -12.13
CA ASP A 119 -9.91 -40.12 -12.32
C ASP A 119 -10.20 -39.43 -10.99
N ASP A 120 -10.91 -40.09 -10.08
CA ASP A 120 -11.17 -39.55 -8.75
C ASP A 120 -9.87 -39.36 -7.96
N LEU A 121 -9.01 -40.38 -7.93
CA LEU A 121 -7.72 -40.36 -7.24
C LEU A 121 -6.74 -39.38 -7.89
N ARG A 122 -6.79 -39.26 -9.22
CA ARG A 122 -6.05 -38.24 -9.96
C ARG A 122 -6.51 -36.83 -9.59
N GLY A 123 -7.82 -36.59 -9.49
CA GLY A 123 -8.38 -35.31 -9.08
C GLY A 123 -7.87 -34.86 -7.70
N ILE A 124 -7.84 -35.80 -6.75
CA ILE A 124 -7.27 -35.55 -5.40
C ILE A 124 -5.78 -35.24 -5.49
N THR A 125 -5.02 -36.08 -6.18
CA THR A 125 -3.56 -35.91 -6.33
C THR A 125 -3.21 -34.54 -6.93
N LEU A 126 -3.94 -34.11 -7.96
CA LEU A 126 -3.76 -32.78 -8.54
C LEU A 126 -4.15 -31.67 -7.56
N ALA A 127 -5.25 -31.82 -6.83
CA ALA A 127 -5.69 -30.81 -5.86
C ALA A 127 -4.63 -30.54 -4.77
N VAL A 128 -3.98 -31.58 -4.23
CA VAL A 128 -2.93 -31.40 -3.21
C VAL A 128 -1.57 -30.96 -3.77
N THR A 129 -1.22 -31.34 -5.00
CA THR A 129 0.12 -31.07 -5.56
C THR A 129 0.20 -29.76 -6.35
N GLU A 130 -0.83 -29.42 -7.14
CA GLU A 130 -0.84 -28.23 -7.99
C GLU A 130 -0.78 -26.95 -7.17
N CYS A 131 -1.50 -26.90 -6.04
CA CYS A 131 -1.46 -25.75 -5.15
C CYS A 131 -0.07 -25.55 -4.52
N LEU A 132 0.63 -26.63 -4.15
CA LEU A 132 2.01 -26.55 -3.63
C LEU A 132 2.97 -25.98 -4.70
N THR A 133 2.92 -26.54 -5.91
CA THR A 133 3.75 -26.07 -7.03
C THR A 133 3.45 -24.62 -7.38
N SER A 134 2.17 -24.23 -7.45
CA SER A 134 1.77 -22.86 -7.75
C SER A 134 2.17 -21.88 -6.64
N THR A 135 2.05 -22.28 -5.37
CA THR A 135 2.48 -21.47 -4.23
C THR A 135 3.98 -21.21 -4.28
N CYS A 136 4.78 -22.26 -4.57
CA CYS A 136 6.21 -22.10 -4.76
C CYS A 136 6.58 -21.22 -5.97
N HIS A 137 5.84 -21.31 -7.08
CA HIS A 137 6.08 -20.45 -8.23
C HIS A 137 5.80 -18.98 -7.96
N SER A 138 4.77 -18.69 -7.17
CA SER A 138 4.43 -17.33 -6.75
C SER A 138 5.29 -16.80 -5.60
N ALA A 139 6.09 -17.66 -4.96
CA ALA A 139 6.97 -17.28 -3.87
C ALA A 139 8.09 -16.32 -4.33
N ARG A 140 8.49 -15.40 -3.45
CA ARG A 140 9.57 -14.43 -3.70
C ARG A 140 10.86 -15.10 -4.13
N ASN A 141 11.24 -16.19 -3.45
CA ASN A 141 12.41 -16.98 -3.82
C ASN A 141 12.01 -18.37 -4.29
N SER A 142 11.33 -18.43 -5.43
CA SER A 142 10.89 -19.71 -6.00
C SER A 142 12.03 -20.71 -6.22
N THR A 143 13.30 -20.29 -6.37
CA THR A 143 14.42 -21.22 -6.56
C THR A 143 14.65 -22.15 -5.36
N ASP A 144 14.36 -21.70 -4.15
CA ASP A 144 14.58 -22.47 -2.92
C ASP A 144 13.60 -23.65 -2.84
N CYS A 145 12.36 -23.44 -3.28
CA CYS A 145 11.32 -24.46 -3.27
C CYS A 145 11.14 -25.18 -4.61
N ARG A 146 11.57 -24.64 -5.76
CA ARG A 146 11.23 -25.13 -7.12
C ARG A 146 11.62 -26.57 -7.38
N GLY A 147 12.78 -27.00 -6.88
CA GLY A 147 13.20 -28.40 -6.99
C GLY A 147 12.28 -29.33 -6.21
N ARG A 148 12.01 -28.99 -4.95
CA ARG A 148 11.24 -29.81 -4.00
C ARG A 148 9.74 -29.81 -4.33
N CYS A 149 9.20 -28.70 -4.79
CA CYS A 149 7.79 -28.51 -5.14
C CYS A 149 7.51 -28.77 -6.64
N SER A 150 8.44 -29.38 -7.37
CA SER A 150 8.23 -29.77 -8.76
C SER A 150 7.23 -30.93 -8.85
N ALA A 151 6.41 -30.93 -9.92
CA ALA A 151 5.44 -31.99 -10.18
C ALA A 151 6.08 -33.40 -10.16
N THR A 152 7.31 -33.53 -10.65
CA THR A 152 8.09 -34.78 -10.65
C THR A 152 8.49 -35.25 -9.26
N ASN A 153 8.67 -34.34 -8.29
CA ASN A 153 8.98 -34.71 -6.92
C ASN A 153 7.70 -34.94 -6.09
N LEU A 154 6.60 -34.27 -6.44
CA LEU A 154 5.34 -34.33 -5.69
C LEU A 154 4.45 -35.53 -6.04
N MET A 155 4.70 -36.22 -7.16
CA MET A 155 3.88 -37.35 -7.62
C MET A 155 4.72 -38.62 -7.81
N ILE A 156 4.23 -39.77 -7.33
CA ILE A 156 4.80 -41.08 -7.66
C ILE A 156 4.28 -41.54 -9.03
N ASN A 157 2.98 -41.33 -9.25
CA ASN A 157 2.26 -41.61 -10.49
C ASN A 157 1.07 -40.63 -10.62
N ASN A 158 0.23 -40.80 -11.63
CA ASN A 158 -0.91 -39.89 -11.88
C ASN A 158 -2.03 -39.96 -10.82
N THR A 159 -2.06 -40.98 -9.98
CA THR A 159 -3.11 -41.24 -8.99
C THR A 159 -2.61 -41.18 -7.55
N THR A 160 -1.30 -41.10 -7.31
CA THR A 160 -0.71 -41.23 -5.98
C THR A 160 0.37 -40.16 -5.78
N PRO A 161 0.21 -39.29 -4.77
CA PRO A 161 1.22 -38.29 -4.43
C PRO A 161 2.44 -38.93 -3.78
N ASN A 162 3.60 -38.29 -3.92
CA ASN A 162 4.82 -38.62 -3.21
C ASN A 162 4.86 -37.88 -1.87
N ILE A 163 4.48 -38.56 -0.79
CA ILE A 163 4.39 -37.97 0.55
C ILE A 163 5.73 -37.40 1.03
N GLN A 164 6.85 -38.06 0.74
CA GLN A 164 8.18 -37.56 1.09
C GLN A 164 8.51 -36.26 0.33
N GLY A 165 8.15 -36.22 -0.95
CA GLY A 165 8.31 -35.03 -1.78
C GLY A 165 7.44 -33.86 -1.30
N MET A 166 6.17 -34.14 -0.95
CA MET A 166 5.26 -33.16 -0.36
C MET A 166 5.78 -32.62 0.96
N ASN A 167 6.32 -33.48 1.83
CA ASN A 167 6.92 -33.07 3.09
C ASN A 167 8.11 -32.14 2.87
N GLY A 168 9.03 -32.49 1.96
CA GLY A 168 10.17 -31.63 1.63
C GLY A 168 9.77 -30.28 1.02
N CYS A 169 8.74 -30.26 0.16
CA CYS A 169 8.17 -29.05 -0.42
C CYS A 169 7.50 -28.18 0.64
N LEU A 170 6.59 -28.75 1.42
CA LEU A 170 5.85 -28.02 2.43
C LEU A 170 6.77 -27.53 3.55
N TYR A 171 7.80 -28.30 3.92
CA TYR A 171 8.84 -27.85 4.84
C TYR A 171 9.52 -26.57 4.35
N SER A 172 9.93 -26.53 3.08
CA SER A 172 10.54 -25.35 2.45
C SER A 172 9.57 -24.16 2.47
N LEU A 173 8.31 -24.34 2.05
CA LEU A 173 7.30 -23.28 2.07
C LEU A 173 7.00 -22.77 3.51
N CYS A 174 6.91 -23.68 4.47
CA CYS A 174 6.59 -23.36 5.85
C CYS A 174 7.73 -22.63 6.57
N HIS A 175 9.00 -22.99 6.34
CA HIS A 175 10.14 -22.50 7.15
C HIS A 175 10.92 -21.34 6.52
N GLU A 176 10.67 -21.01 5.26
CA GLU A 176 11.38 -19.95 4.54
C GLU A 176 10.87 -18.52 4.85
N GLY A 177 9.89 -18.39 5.75
CA GLY A 177 9.41 -17.10 6.25
C GLY A 177 8.90 -16.18 5.14
N TYR A 178 9.53 -15.01 4.96
CA TYR A 178 9.14 -14.08 3.90
C TYR A 178 9.39 -14.59 2.48
N ASN A 179 10.32 -15.53 2.31
CA ASN A 179 10.72 -15.99 0.97
C ASN A 179 9.66 -16.86 0.29
N SER A 180 8.79 -17.51 1.08
CA SER A 180 7.69 -18.34 0.59
C SER A 180 6.40 -17.57 0.29
N LEU A 181 6.30 -16.31 0.72
CA LEU A 181 5.18 -15.43 0.40
C LEU A 181 5.38 -14.80 -0.98
N PRO A 182 4.31 -14.41 -1.69
CA PRO A 182 4.42 -13.58 -2.88
C PRO A 182 4.79 -12.12 -2.55
N TYR A 183 5.17 -11.36 -3.58
CA TYR A 183 5.17 -9.90 -3.53
C TYR A 183 3.73 -9.39 -3.70
N ALA A 184 3.39 -8.26 -3.06
CA ALA A 184 2.18 -7.54 -3.42
C ALA A 184 2.27 -7.11 -4.89
N ASP A 185 1.13 -7.02 -5.60
CA ASP A 185 1.11 -6.70 -7.03
C ASP A 185 2.02 -5.50 -7.33
N ALA A 186 3.02 -5.77 -8.16
CA ALA A 186 4.11 -4.87 -8.42
C ALA A 186 3.66 -3.62 -9.18
N ASP A 187 2.53 -3.62 -9.90
CA ASP A 187 2.22 -2.48 -10.77
C ASP A 187 1.72 -1.26 -10.01
N VAL A 188 0.72 -1.42 -9.14
CA VAL A 188 0.13 -0.30 -8.36
C VAL A 188 0.84 -0.11 -7.02
N ILE A 189 1.37 -1.19 -6.44
CA ILE A 189 2.03 -1.21 -5.13
C ILE A 189 3.52 -1.51 -5.31
N GLY A 190 4.09 -0.92 -6.36
CA GLY A 190 5.47 -1.13 -6.76
C GLY A 190 6.48 -0.21 -6.09
N ILE A 191 7.75 -0.61 -6.14
CA ILE A 191 8.85 0.22 -5.62
C ILE A 191 8.93 1.58 -6.32
N GLY A 192 8.63 1.68 -7.61
CA GLY A 192 8.63 2.98 -8.32
C GLY A 192 7.50 3.91 -7.86
N VAL A 193 6.31 3.39 -7.55
CA VAL A 193 5.20 4.20 -6.99
C VAL A 193 5.57 4.72 -5.60
N PHE A 194 6.15 3.86 -4.76
CA PHE A 194 6.66 4.23 -3.44
C PHE A 194 7.79 5.25 -3.52
N ALA A 195 8.77 5.03 -4.41
CA ALA A 195 9.86 5.96 -4.63
C ALA A 195 9.34 7.32 -5.11
N SER A 196 8.38 7.31 -6.03
CA SER A 196 7.72 8.51 -6.53
C SER A 196 6.99 9.28 -5.43
N TYR A 197 6.33 8.58 -4.50
CA TYR A 197 5.74 9.20 -3.33
C TYR A 197 6.79 9.80 -2.38
N ILE A 198 7.88 9.09 -2.11
CA ILE A 198 8.98 9.62 -1.28
C ILE A 198 9.57 10.88 -1.94
N MET A 199 9.80 10.85 -3.26
CA MET A 199 10.24 12.02 -4.02
C MET A 199 9.25 13.19 -3.90
N GLN A 200 7.95 12.92 -4.01
CA GLN A 200 6.92 13.93 -3.83
C GLN A 200 7.02 14.63 -2.48
N CYS A 201 7.13 13.86 -1.39
CA CYS A 201 7.29 14.40 -0.04
C CYS A 201 8.59 15.21 0.11
N MET A 202 9.71 14.67 -0.38
CA MET A 202 11.00 15.36 -0.32
C MET A 202 10.99 16.67 -1.09
N PHE A 203 10.42 16.69 -2.30
CA PHE A 203 10.33 17.89 -3.12
C PHE A 203 9.46 18.96 -2.47
N VAL A 204 8.31 18.61 -1.87
CA VAL A 204 7.49 19.61 -1.13
C VAL A 204 8.27 20.22 0.03
N VAL A 205 9.03 19.41 0.78
CA VAL A 205 9.87 19.89 1.88
C VAL A 205 10.97 20.82 1.36
N ILE A 206 11.68 20.43 0.30
CA ILE A 206 12.71 21.26 -0.35
C ILE A 206 12.10 22.57 -0.84
N LEU A 207 10.93 22.52 -1.47
CA LEU A 207 10.21 23.69 -1.97
C LEU A 207 9.82 24.65 -0.83
N TRP A 208 9.35 24.10 0.28
CA TRP A 208 9.06 24.88 1.49
C TRP A 208 10.30 25.58 2.04
N PHE A 209 11.43 24.88 2.14
CA PHE A 209 12.71 25.48 2.55
C PHE A 209 13.19 26.55 1.56
N GLY A 210 12.99 26.35 0.26
CA GLY A 210 13.29 27.34 -0.77
C GLY A 210 12.50 28.63 -0.59
N LEU A 211 11.18 28.53 -0.38
CA LEU A 211 10.34 29.70 -0.08
C LEU A 211 10.77 30.41 1.22
N LEU A 212 11.15 29.65 2.24
CA LEU A 212 11.68 30.21 3.48
C LEU A 212 12.99 30.97 3.24
N ALA A 213 13.91 30.41 2.45
CA ALA A 213 15.17 31.07 2.10
C ALA A 213 14.91 32.41 1.38
N PHE A 214 14.03 32.44 0.37
CA PHE A 214 13.64 33.68 -0.31
C PHE A 214 13.03 34.71 0.65
N HIS A 215 12.15 34.27 1.56
CA HIS A 215 11.57 35.16 2.57
C HIS A 215 12.63 35.78 3.50
N MET A 216 13.60 34.98 3.97
CA MET A 216 14.70 35.47 4.81
C MET A 216 15.61 36.44 4.06
N ILE A 217 15.94 36.15 2.80
CA ILE A 217 16.77 37.03 1.96
C ILE A 217 16.07 38.38 1.74
N ASN A 218 14.77 38.35 1.39
CA ASN A 218 13.98 39.57 1.17
C ASN A 218 13.84 40.40 2.46
N ARG A 219 13.65 39.75 3.62
CA ARG A 219 13.56 40.43 4.92
C ARG A 219 14.89 41.09 5.32
N ARG A 220 16.03 40.40 5.16
CA ARG A 220 17.36 40.99 5.42
C ARG A 220 17.59 42.23 4.56
N ARG A 221 17.24 42.16 3.27
CA ARG A 221 17.37 43.30 2.35
C ARG A 221 16.47 44.48 2.72
N GLN A 222 15.23 44.24 3.12
CA GLN A 222 14.34 45.30 3.58
C GLN A 222 14.88 45.98 4.85
N SER A 223 15.40 45.21 5.81
CA SER A 223 16.02 45.75 7.02
C SER A 223 17.28 46.58 6.73
N GLN A 224 18.02 46.24 5.66
CA GLN A 224 19.23 46.95 5.26
C GLN A 224 18.94 48.18 4.38
N SER A 225 17.74 48.24 3.77
CA SER A 225 17.31 49.35 2.91
C SER A 225 16.53 50.43 3.65
N GLN A 226 16.42 50.35 4.99
CA GLN A 226 15.85 51.40 5.83
C GLN A 226 16.99 52.31 6.28
N PRO A 227 17.26 53.44 5.61
CA PRO A 227 18.41 54.27 5.93
C PRO A 227 18.11 55.05 7.19
N GLN A 228 19.15 55.20 8.03
CA GLN A 228 19.22 56.19 9.08
C GLN A 228 18.73 57.54 8.54
N HIS A 229 17.70 58.06 9.19
CA HIS A 229 17.19 59.39 8.96
C HIS A 229 18.16 60.39 9.60
N GLU A 230 19.31 60.66 8.97
CA GLU A 230 20.10 61.84 9.31
C GLU A 230 20.86 62.40 8.10
N ARG A 231 20.31 63.52 7.60
CA ARG A 231 20.97 64.67 6.94
C ARG A 231 21.98 64.40 5.81
N GLU A 232 21.57 64.63 4.57
CA GLU A 232 21.98 65.76 3.72
C GLU A 232 21.50 65.57 2.26
N PRO A 233 21.24 66.65 1.50
CA PRO A 233 20.83 66.56 0.10
C PRO A 233 22.05 66.74 -0.81
N VAL A 234 22.72 65.66 -1.25
CA VAL A 234 23.77 65.79 -2.28
C VAL A 234 23.74 64.63 -3.29
N GLU A 235 23.58 65.05 -4.54
CA GLU A 235 23.92 64.46 -5.85
C GLU A 235 23.42 63.07 -6.27
N LYS A 236 22.70 63.13 -7.40
CA LYS A 236 22.31 62.01 -8.28
C LYS A 236 23.56 61.36 -8.87
N HIS A 237 24.07 60.30 -8.24
CA HIS A 237 24.93 59.34 -8.92
C HIS A 237 24.10 58.14 -9.42
N GLU A 238 24.23 57.85 -10.71
CA GLU A 238 23.68 56.68 -11.41
C GLU A 238 23.82 55.39 -10.60
N GLN A 239 22.71 54.96 -9.99
CA GLN A 239 22.60 53.65 -9.37
C GLN A 239 22.53 52.57 -10.45
N THR A 240 23.55 51.72 -10.45
CA THR A 240 23.60 50.47 -11.23
C THR A 240 22.40 49.56 -10.86
N PRO A 241 21.47 49.23 -11.78
CA PRO A 241 20.22 48.53 -11.45
C PRO A 241 20.31 46.99 -11.33
N SER A 242 21.50 46.39 -11.45
CA SER A 242 21.63 44.99 -11.90
C SER A 242 21.13 43.94 -10.89
N THR A 243 21.43 44.07 -9.60
CA THR A 243 21.25 42.96 -8.63
C THR A 243 19.83 42.81 -8.08
N LYS A 244 19.00 43.86 -8.10
CA LYS A 244 17.59 43.77 -7.63
C LYS A 244 16.70 43.02 -8.62
N SER A 245 17.01 43.08 -9.91
CA SER A 245 16.23 42.41 -10.96
C SER A 245 16.42 40.89 -10.95
N ALA A 246 17.66 40.41 -10.76
CA ALA A 246 17.98 38.99 -10.85
C ALA A 246 17.26 38.13 -9.79
N THR A 247 17.28 38.55 -8.51
CA THR A 247 16.62 37.77 -7.43
C THR A 247 15.10 37.70 -7.60
N ALA A 248 14.48 38.79 -8.08
CA ALA A 248 13.04 38.82 -8.34
C ALA A 248 12.63 37.86 -9.47
N LYS A 249 13.49 37.68 -10.47
CA LYS A 249 13.26 36.70 -11.55
C LYS A 249 13.38 35.26 -11.06
N HIS A 250 14.39 34.93 -10.27
CA HIS A 250 14.53 33.59 -9.68
C HIS A 250 13.32 33.22 -8.80
N GLU A 251 12.79 34.18 -8.03
CA GLU A 251 11.58 33.97 -7.22
C GLU A 251 10.35 33.67 -8.11
N VAL A 252 10.22 34.36 -9.25
CA VAL A 252 9.16 34.11 -10.23
C VAL A 252 9.30 32.73 -10.87
N ASN A 253 10.49 32.34 -11.32
CA ASN A 253 10.76 31.02 -11.90
C ASN A 253 10.48 29.90 -10.91
N PHE A 254 10.97 30.04 -9.67
CA PHE A 254 10.72 29.09 -8.60
C PHE A 254 9.22 28.94 -8.29
N THR A 255 8.48 30.04 -8.29
CA THR A 255 7.03 30.03 -8.08
C THR A 255 6.28 29.38 -9.25
N ASN A 256 6.75 29.56 -10.48
CA ASN A 256 6.19 28.87 -11.65
C ASN A 256 6.46 27.36 -11.59
N PHE A 257 7.66 26.96 -11.17
CA PHE A 257 8.00 25.57 -10.90
C PHE A 257 7.09 24.96 -9.83
N LEU A 258 6.82 25.68 -8.73
CA LEU A 258 5.90 25.24 -7.67
C LEU A 258 4.50 24.90 -8.22
N VAL A 259 3.98 25.73 -9.15
CA VAL A 259 2.68 25.49 -9.81
C VAL A 259 2.73 24.25 -10.70
N GLN A 260 3.77 24.09 -11.52
CA GLN A 260 3.91 22.93 -12.41
C GLN A 260 4.09 21.63 -11.62
N PHE A 261 4.90 21.69 -10.56
CA PHE A 261 5.08 20.60 -9.63
C PHE A 261 3.75 20.21 -8.96
N HIS A 262 2.96 21.17 -8.49
CA HIS A 262 1.63 20.91 -7.93
C HIS A 262 0.69 20.20 -8.92
N LYS A 263 0.69 20.64 -10.19
CA LYS A 263 -0.10 19.99 -11.25
C LYS A 263 0.36 18.54 -11.45
N ALA A 264 1.67 18.29 -11.54
CA ALA A 264 2.23 16.94 -11.64
C ALA A 264 1.84 16.06 -10.45
N GLN A 265 1.87 16.60 -9.22
CA GLN A 265 1.43 15.89 -8.01
C GLN A 265 -0.05 15.47 -8.08
N CYS A 266 -0.92 16.38 -8.54
CA CYS A 266 -2.34 16.09 -8.70
C CYS A 266 -2.57 14.99 -9.75
N TYR A 267 -1.88 15.04 -10.89
CA TYR A 267 -2.00 14.00 -11.93
C TYR A 267 -1.45 12.65 -11.47
N PHE A 268 -0.30 12.64 -10.79
CA PHE A 268 0.27 11.45 -10.20
C PHE A 268 -0.70 10.81 -9.20
N SER A 269 -1.20 11.60 -8.25
CA SER A 269 -2.16 11.12 -7.27
C SER A 269 -3.44 10.62 -7.92
N ALA A 270 -4.04 11.38 -8.83
CA ALA A 270 -5.27 10.95 -9.51
C ALA A 270 -5.09 9.63 -10.25
N THR A 271 -3.94 9.43 -10.90
CA THR A 271 -3.61 8.17 -11.58
C THR A 271 -3.57 7.00 -10.61
N ILE A 272 -2.94 7.15 -9.43
CA ILE A 272 -2.91 6.12 -8.39
C ILE A 272 -4.32 5.82 -7.85
N GLN A 273 -5.14 6.85 -7.63
CA GLN A 273 -6.49 6.63 -7.11
C GLN A 273 -7.38 5.91 -8.14
N ILE A 274 -7.28 6.27 -9.42
CA ILE A 274 -8.01 5.59 -10.50
C ILE A 274 -7.53 4.14 -10.63
N ALA A 275 -6.22 3.90 -10.56
CA ALA A 275 -5.66 2.55 -10.57
C ALA A 275 -6.17 1.74 -9.38
N SER A 276 -6.19 2.32 -8.18
CA SER A 276 -6.75 1.70 -6.97
C SER A 276 -8.23 1.33 -7.13
N LEU A 277 -9.05 2.23 -7.70
CA LEU A 277 -10.47 1.95 -7.96
C LEU A 277 -10.69 0.86 -9.00
N SER A 278 -9.80 0.77 -10.00
CA SER A 278 -9.86 -0.25 -11.05
C SER A 278 -9.42 -1.63 -10.53
N TYR A 279 -8.77 -1.69 -9.38
CA TYR A 279 -8.29 -2.91 -8.73
C TYR A 279 -9.38 -3.62 -7.90
N ASP A 280 -10.66 -3.36 -8.21
CA ASP A 280 -11.83 -3.88 -7.50
C ASP A 280 -11.76 -3.68 -5.97
N ILE A 281 -11.52 -2.43 -5.57
CA ILE A 281 -11.28 -2.00 -4.18
C ILE A 281 -12.32 -2.41 -3.14
N PHE A 282 -13.47 -2.87 -3.59
CA PHE A 282 -14.57 -3.29 -2.74
C PHE A 282 -14.40 -4.73 -2.22
N ASP A 283 -13.65 -5.57 -2.94
CA ASP A 283 -13.35 -6.96 -2.57
C ASP A 283 -11.87 -7.19 -2.22
N ILE A 284 -11.11 -6.10 -2.05
CA ILE A 284 -9.66 -6.13 -1.89
C ILE A 284 -9.19 -6.84 -0.61
N ASP A 285 -8.08 -7.56 -0.76
CA ASP A 285 -7.29 -8.10 0.34
C ASP A 285 -6.75 -7.02 1.29
N LEU A 286 -6.75 -7.35 2.57
CA LEU A 286 -6.27 -6.48 3.64
C LEU A 286 -4.82 -5.99 3.41
N LEU A 287 -3.97 -6.76 2.70
CA LEU A 287 -2.61 -6.36 2.26
C LEU A 287 -2.62 -5.11 1.40
N VAL A 288 -3.36 -5.20 0.31
CA VAL A 288 -3.45 -4.14 -0.67
C VAL A 288 -4.08 -2.93 0.01
N THR A 289 -5.04 -3.13 0.93
CA THR A 289 -5.55 -2.07 1.80
C THR A 289 -4.45 -1.40 2.65
N PHE A 290 -3.61 -2.19 3.32
CA PHE A 290 -2.53 -1.69 4.16
C PHE A 290 -1.50 -0.84 3.39
N LEU A 291 -1.17 -1.25 2.17
CA LEU A 291 -0.19 -0.56 1.34
C LEU A 291 -0.81 0.62 0.57
N LEU A 292 -2.08 0.52 0.18
CA LEU A 292 -2.79 1.59 -0.54
C LEU A 292 -3.23 2.73 0.38
N ILE A 293 -3.45 2.53 1.69
CA ILE A 293 -3.87 3.64 2.57
C ILE A 293 -2.81 4.76 2.63
N PRO A 294 -1.52 4.49 2.91
CA PRO A 294 -0.49 5.51 2.82
C PRO A 294 -0.45 6.20 1.44
N LEU A 295 -0.61 5.44 0.36
CA LEU A 295 -0.66 5.96 -1.01
C LEU A 295 -1.92 6.81 -1.25
N ALA A 296 -3.06 6.46 -0.68
CA ALA A 296 -4.28 7.24 -0.77
C ALA A 296 -4.11 8.60 -0.08
N THR A 297 -3.43 8.62 1.07
CA THR A 297 -3.11 9.86 1.79
C THR A 297 -2.06 10.73 1.10
N ASN A 298 -1.32 10.21 0.11
CA ASN A 298 -0.44 11.01 -0.75
C ASN A 298 -1.23 12.06 -1.55
N GLY A 299 -2.44 11.71 -1.99
CA GLY A 299 -3.30 12.66 -2.69
C GLY A 299 -3.91 13.75 -1.82
N VAL A 300 -3.67 13.68 -0.51
CA VAL A 300 -4.24 14.58 0.48
C VAL A 300 -3.14 15.45 1.09
N LEU A 301 -2.19 14.88 1.83
CA LEU A 301 -1.28 15.67 2.65
C LEU A 301 -0.29 16.53 1.82
N PRO A 302 0.61 15.96 0.99
CA PRO A 302 1.58 16.77 0.25
C PRO A 302 0.94 17.67 -0.81
N VAL A 303 -0.18 17.24 -1.41
CA VAL A 303 -0.95 18.06 -2.37
C VAL A 303 -1.55 19.28 -1.68
N VAL A 304 -2.24 19.10 -0.55
CA VAL A 304 -2.81 20.22 0.20
C VAL A 304 -1.71 21.10 0.79
N PHE A 305 -0.61 20.52 1.26
CA PHE A 305 0.53 21.31 1.74
C PHE A 305 1.05 22.25 0.65
N ASN A 306 1.28 21.73 -0.56
CA ASN A 306 1.74 22.55 -1.68
C ASN A 306 0.71 23.63 -2.07
N LEU A 307 -0.60 23.31 -2.02
CA LEU A 307 -1.66 24.31 -2.21
C LEU A 307 -1.58 25.44 -1.17
N VAL A 308 -1.29 25.13 0.09
CA VAL A 308 -1.10 26.15 1.14
C VAL A 308 0.10 27.05 0.83
N LEU A 309 1.20 26.49 0.31
CA LEU A 309 2.36 27.28 -0.16
C LEU A 309 1.97 28.22 -1.32
N LEU A 310 1.25 27.69 -2.31
CA LEU A 310 0.75 28.47 -3.45
C LEU A 310 -0.24 29.56 -3.04
N PHE A 311 -1.08 29.29 -2.04
CA PHE A 311 -2.01 30.28 -1.50
C PHE A 311 -1.25 31.43 -0.84
N ARG A 312 -0.21 31.13 -0.06
CA ARG A 312 0.64 32.15 0.59
C ARG A 312 1.37 33.04 -0.42
N GLN A 313 1.84 32.47 -1.52
CA GLN A 313 2.48 33.22 -2.62
C GLN A 313 1.48 33.93 -3.54
N GLY A 314 0.17 33.84 -3.26
CA GLY A 314 -0.87 34.48 -4.07
C GLY A 314 -1.11 33.82 -5.44
N LYS A 315 -0.49 32.66 -5.70
CA LYS A 315 -0.45 31.98 -7.01
C LYS A 315 -1.38 30.79 -7.12
N ALA A 316 -2.14 30.49 -6.06
CA ALA A 316 -3.27 29.56 -6.12
C ALA A 316 -4.39 30.11 -7.04
N THR A 317 -4.33 29.76 -8.31
CA THR A 317 -5.35 30.08 -9.31
C THR A 317 -6.57 29.14 -9.17
N MET A 318 -7.71 29.51 -9.77
CA MET A 318 -8.95 28.72 -9.63
C MET A 318 -8.86 27.35 -10.31
N ASP A 319 -8.09 27.22 -11.40
CA ASP A 319 -7.82 25.93 -12.05
C ASP A 319 -7.06 24.98 -11.12
N VAL A 320 -6.01 25.47 -10.46
CA VAL A 320 -5.23 24.70 -9.47
C VAL A 320 -6.10 24.29 -8.30
N LEU A 321 -6.95 25.21 -7.83
CA LEU A 321 -7.87 24.94 -6.71
C LEU A 321 -8.90 23.85 -7.08
N PHE A 322 -9.51 23.94 -8.26
CA PHE A 322 -10.45 22.93 -8.76
C PHE A 322 -9.78 21.56 -8.96
N LEU A 323 -8.59 21.54 -9.59
CA LEU A 323 -7.80 20.32 -9.78
C LEU A 323 -7.46 19.66 -8.44
N THR A 324 -7.06 20.47 -7.45
CA THR A 324 -6.76 19.96 -6.10
C THR A 324 -7.98 19.36 -5.43
N THR A 325 -9.15 20.00 -5.56
CA THR A 325 -10.39 19.47 -4.98
C THR A 325 -10.83 18.19 -5.65
N ALA A 326 -10.77 18.11 -6.97
CA ALA A 326 -11.09 16.87 -7.68
C ALA A 326 -10.17 15.72 -7.23
N CYS A 327 -8.86 15.99 -7.13
CA CYS A 327 -7.87 15.04 -6.63
C CYS A 327 -8.13 14.65 -5.16
N TRP A 328 -8.47 15.62 -4.30
CA TRP A 328 -8.77 15.39 -2.89
C TRP A 328 -10.06 14.58 -2.69
N ILE A 329 -11.13 14.85 -3.46
CA ILE A 329 -12.38 14.07 -3.44
C ILE A 329 -12.07 12.63 -3.82
N LEU A 330 -11.39 12.43 -4.95
CA LEU A 330 -11.03 11.10 -5.44
C LEU A 330 -10.18 10.34 -4.43
N SER A 331 -9.18 11.00 -3.85
CA SER A 331 -8.32 10.42 -2.81
C SER A 331 -9.08 10.12 -1.53
N SER A 332 -10.06 10.95 -1.17
CA SER A 332 -10.91 10.73 0.01
C SER A 332 -11.85 9.55 -0.19
N VAL A 333 -12.43 9.38 -1.38
CA VAL A 333 -13.26 8.21 -1.71
C VAL A 333 -12.45 6.93 -1.55
N VAL A 334 -11.28 6.84 -2.20
CA VAL A 334 -10.38 5.68 -2.08
C VAL A 334 -9.98 5.45 -0.62
N TYR A 335 -9.55 6.51 0.07
CA TYR A 335 -9.15 6.42 1.48
C TYR A 335 -10.25 5.88 2.38
N TRP A 336 -11.48 6.38 2.28
CA TRP A 336 -12.58 5.96 3.16
C TRP A 336 -13.08 4.55 2.84
N VAL A 337 -13.07 4.14 1.56
CA VAL A 337 -13.36 2.75 1.19
C VAL A 337 -12.33 1.83 1.84
N LEU A 338 -11.04 2.09 1.63
CA LEU A 338 -9.95 1.30 2.24
C LEU A 338 -10.02 1.30 3.77
N TYR A 339 -10.27 2.47 4.37
CA TYR A 339 -10.36 2.61 5.83
C TYR A 339 -11.53 1.81 6.40
N SER A 340 -12.65 1.68 5.67
CA SER A 340 -13.81 0.89 6.10
C SER A 340 -13.48 -0.59 6.29
N HIS A 341 -12.56 -1.14 5.50
CA HIS A 341 -12.08 -2.51 5.64
C HIS A 341 -11.18 -2.72 6.87
N ILE A 342 -10.58 -1.64 7.42
CA ILE A 342 -9.73 -1.71 8.63
C ILE A 342 -10.54 -1.63 9.94
N ILE A 343 -11.68 -0.92 9.96
CA ILE A 343 -12.50 -0.70 11.17
C ILE A 343 -12.97 -2.00 11.86
N PRO A 344 -13.52 -3.02 11.16
CA PRO A 344 -14.13 -4.18 11.83
C PRO A 344 -13.13 -5.02 12.65
N LEU A 345 -11.82 -4.85 12.42
CA LEU A 345 -10.77 -5.57 13.16
C LEU A 345 -10.68 -5.21 14.65
N ASN A 346 -11.23 -4.08 15.12
CA ASN A 346 -10.96 -3.61 16.50
C ASN A 346 -12.12 -3.69 17.49
N GLN A 347 -13.37 -3.75 17.02
CA GLN A 347 -14.49 -3.55 17.94
C GLN A 347 -14.70 -4.73 18.89
N HIS A 348 -14.04 -5.88 18.68
CA HIS A 348 -14.27 -7.11 19.44
C HIS A 348 -13.00 -7.83 19.95
N MET A 349 -11.81 -7.22 19.86
CA MET A 349 -10.55 -7.93 20.16
C MET A 349 -9.84 -7.40 21.42
N SER A 350 -10.35 -7.75 22.60
CA SER A 350 -9.70 -7.42 23.88
C SER A 350 -8.59 -8.40 24.26
N THR A 351 -8.58 -9.61 23.69
CA THR A 351 -7.55 -10.62 23.99
C THR A 351 -6.43 -10.58 22.96
N ASP A 352 -5.18 -10.65 23.40
CA ASP A 352 -4.04 -10.64 22.49
C ASP A 352 -4.13 -11.79 21.46
N GLU A 353 -4.62 -12.95 21.86
CA GLU A 353 -4.87 -14.10 20.98
C GLU A 353 -5.76 -13.77 19.77
N GLN A 354 -6.78 -12.93 19.94
CA GLN A 354 -7.67 -12.50 18.84
C GLN A 354 -6.97 -11.58 17.84
N LYS A 355 -6.14 -10.63 18.31
CA LYS A 355 -5.36 -9.74 17.44
C LYS A 355 -4.48 -10.55 16.48
N TYR A 356 -3.98 -11.68 16.96
CA TYR A 356 -3.09 -12.55 16.22
C TYR A 356 -3.79 -13.45 15.20
N ARG A 357 -5.07 -13.77 15.40
CA ARG A 357 -5.85 -14.53 14.41
C ARG A 357 -6.15 -13.70 13.17
N ALA A 358 -6.47 -12.42 13.35
CA ALA A 358 -6.62 -11.48 12.23
C ALA A 358 -5.32 -11.35 11.41
N TYR A 359 -4.17 -11.36 12.09
CA TYR A 359 -2.86 -11.37 11.44
C TYR A 359 -2.61 -12.63 10.60
N GLN A 360 -2.96 -13.80 11.13
CA GLN A 360 -2.83 -15.05 10.38
C GLN A 360 -3.71 -15.05 9.12
N GLN A 361 -4.97 -14.59 9.24
CA GLN A 361 -5.86 -14.43 8.10
C GLN A 361 -5.31 -13.48 7.02
N PHE A 362 -4.67 -12.39 7.45
CA PHE A 362 -3.99 -11.46 6.54
C PHE A 362 -2.93 -12.17 5.70
N MET A 363 -2.06 -12.96 6.32
CA MET A 363 -0.99 -13.68 5.63
C MET A 363 -1.53 -14.79 4.71
N TYR A 364 -2.63 -15.43 5.10
CA TYR A 364 -3.30 -16.42 4.25
C TYR A 364 -3.94 -15.81 3.00
N LYS A 365 -4.59 -14.65 3.14
CA LYS A 365 -5.13 -13.92 1.99
C LYS A 365 -4.03 -13.39 1.08
N LEU A 366 -2.94 -12.88 1.65
CA LEU A 366 -1.76 -12.40 0.91
C LEU A 366 -1.16 -13.46 -0.02
N SER A 367 -1.25 -14.73 0.38
CA SER A 367 -0.72 -15.86 -0.35
C SER A 367 -1.76 -16.58 -1.20
N SER A 368 -2.96 -15.99 -1.35
CA SER A 368 -4.05 -16.56 -2.12
C SER A 368 -3.70 -16.67 -3.61
N ILE A 369 -4.02 -17.82 -4.19
CA ILE A 369 -3.72 -18.18 -5.57
C ILE A 369 -4.92 -18.96 -6.12
N ASP A 370 -5.32 -18.66 -7.34
CA ASP A 370 -6.46 -19.29 -8.02
C ASP A 370 -6.30 -20.81 -8.14
N ALA A 371 -5.07 -21.29 -8.35
CA ALA A 371 -4.74 -22.72 -8.39
C ALA A 371 -5.16 -23.47 -7.12
N CYS A 372 -5.21 -22.78 -5.97
CA CYS A 372 -5.64 -23.32 -4.68
C CYS A 372 -7.11 -23.02 -4.36
N GLY A 373 -7.89 -22.48 -5.32
CA GLY A 373 -9.27 -22.06 -5.11
C GLY A 373 -9.40 -20.74 -4.34
N GLY A 374 -8.46 -19.81 -4.51
CA GLY A 374 -8.42 -18.52 -3.81
C GLY A 374 -7.74 -18.57 -2.43
N TYR A 375 -6.87 -19.56 -2.21
CA TYR A 375 -6.10 -19.76 -0.97
C TYR A 375 -4.64 -20.06 -1.28
N SER A 376 -3.85 -20.45 -0.28
CA SER A 376 -2.44 -20.82 -0.44
C SER A 376 -2.15 -22.19 0.12
N ALA A 377 -1.10 -22.85 -0.36
CA ALA A 377 -0.53 -23.98 0.37
C ALA A 377 0.00 -23.58 1.75
N LEU A 378 0.34 -22.30 1.95
CA LEU A 378 0.73 -21.78 3.26
C LEU A 378 -0.39 -21.87 4.30
N ALA A 379 -1.67 -22.04 3.90
CA ALA A 379 -2.79 -22.34 4.79
C ALA A 379 -2.56 -23.55 5.70
N VAL A 380 -1.67 -24.45 5.28
CA VAL A 380 -1.31 -25.70 5.97
C VAL A 380 -0.17 -25.47 7.00
N CYS A 381 0.41 -24.26 7.07
CA CYS A 381 1.56 -23.87 7.92
C CYS A 381 1.18 -22.95 9.11
N PRO A 382 0.30 -23.35 10.06
CA PRO A 382 -0.27 -22.43 11.05
C PRO A 382 0.76 -21.79 12.02
N ASP A 383 1.86 -22.48 12.29
CA ASP A 383 2.84 -22.09 13.31
C ASP A 383 3.89 -21.08 12.78
N ASN A 384 3.95 -20.83 11.47
CA ASN A 384 5.04 -20.04 10.88
C ASN A 384 4.76 -18.53 10.76
N PHE A 385 3.53 -18.09 11.08
CA PHE A 385 3.14 -16.68 10.98
C PHE A 385 3.49 -15.86 12.23
N HIS A 386 4.65 -16.12 12.85
CA HIS A 386 5.18 -15.25 13.90
C HIS A 386 6.04 -14.11 13.34
N LEU A 387 6.55 -14.22 12.11
CA LEU A 387 7.31 -13.15 11.45
C LEU A 387 6.47 -11.88 11.29
N GLY A 388 7.04 -10.72 11.61
CA GLY A 388 6.43 -9.40 11.33
C GLY A 388 5.23 -9.03 12.20
N ARG A 389 4.86 -9.87 13.17
CA ARG A 389 3.67 -9.71 14.02
C ARG A 389 3.63 -8.37 14.74
N ASP A 390 4.71 -8.02 15.45
CA ASP A 390 4.78 -6.80 16.26
C ASP A 390 4.85 -5.56 15.36
N GLU A 391 5.61 -5.65 14.25
CA GLU A 391 5.73 -4.59 13.26
C GLU A 391 4.38 -4.28 12.60
N ILE A 392 3.61 -5.30 12.20
CA ILE A 392 2.31 -5.13 11.55
C ILE A 392 1.26 -4.66 12.55
N THR A 393 1.29 -5.13 13.79
CA THR A 393 0.36 -4.65 14.84
C THR A 393 0.60 -3.17 15.12
N LEU A 394 1.87 -2.76 15.24
CA LEU A 394 2.26 -1.37 15.41
C LEU A 394 1.88 -0.54 14.17
N ALA A 395 2.12 -1.04 12.96
CA ALA A 395 1.74 -0.39 11.71
C ALA A 395 0.23 -0.17 11.62
N SER A 396 -0.55 -1.20 11.95
CA SER A 396 -2.01 -1.16 11.93
C SER A 396 -2.55 -0.15 12.93
N HIS A 397 -2.01 -0.13 14.14
CA HIS A 397 -2.37 0.88 15.12
C HIS A 397 -2.05 2.29 14.61
N ASN A 398 -0.84 2.49 14.10
CA ASN A 398 -0.39 3.79 13.60
C ASN A 398 -1.23 4.24 12.39
N LEU A 399 -1.56 3.35 11.45
CA LEU A 399 -2.42 3.69 10.32
C LEU A 399 -3.80 4.12 10.80
N ARG A 400 -4.40 3.39 11.74
CA ARG A 400 -5.74 3.69 12.25
C ARG A 400 -5.80 5.05 12.97
N VAL A 401 -4.78 5.39 13.74
CA VAL A 401 -4.78 6.64 14.53
C VAL A 401 -4.27 7.83 13.72
N LEU A 402 -3.16 7.69 13.01
CA LEU A 402 -2.51 8.82 12.35
C LEU A 402 -3.21 9.23 11.05
N THR A 403 -3.68 8.28 10.25
CA THR A 403 -4.21 8.62 8.91
C THR A 403 -5.50 9.46 8.97
N PRO A 404 -6.46 9.23 9.90
CA PRO A 404 -7.62 10.11 10.04
C PRO A 404 -7.26 11.51 10.55
N ILE A 405 -6.27 11.61 11.44
CA ILE A 405 -5.78 12.91 11.94
C ILE A 405 -5.18 13.71 10.78
N ILE A 406 -4.30 13.08 9.99
CA ILE A 406 -3.68 13.66 8.80
C ILE A 406 -4.73 14.10 7.79
N TRP A 407 -5.72 13.24 7.50
CA TRP A 407 -6.80 13.53 6.57
C TRP A 407 -7.66 14.71 7.05
N THR A 408 -8.06 14.71 8.32
CA THR A 408 -8.91 15.76 8.91
C THR A 408 -8.20 17.11 8.90
N PHE A 409 -6.96 17.14 9.36
CA PHE A 409 -6.15 18.37 9.38
C PHE A 409 -5.98 18.95 7.98
N SER A 410 -5.61 18.12 7.00
CA SER A 410 -5.45 18.54 5.60
C SER A 410 -6.77 19.06 5.02
N THR A 411 -7.88 18.38 5.32
CA THR A 411 -9.21 18.78 4.86
C THR A 411 -9.62 20.15 5.41
N VAL A 412 -9.39 20.39 6.70
CA VAL A 412 -9.64 21.72 7.33
C VAL A 412 -8.79 22.80 6.66
N CYS A 413 -7.51 22.52 6.36
CA CYS A 413 -6.65 23.46 5.66
C CYS A 413 -7.13 23.76 4.23
N LEU A 414 -7.56 22.73 3.49
CA LEU A 414 -8.12 22.88 2.14
C LEU A 414 -9.35 23.80 2.15
N PHE A 415 -10.32 23.53 3.03
CA PHE A 415 -11.52 24.37 3.16
C PHE A 415 -11.17 25.79 3.61
N SER A 416 -10.16 25.97 4.46
CA SER A 416 -9.68 27.29 4.87
C SER A 416 -9.10 28.09 3.70
N VAL A 417 -8.31 27.45 2.82
CA VAL A 417 -7.79 28.06 1.59
C VAL A 417 -8.93 28.43 0.64
N PHE A 418 -9.91 27.54 0.46
CA PHE A 418 -11.12 27.79 -0.33
C PHE A 418 -11.89 29.00 0.17
N LEU A 419 -12.21 29.03 1.46
CA LEU A 419 -12.94 30.13 2.08
C LEU A 419 -12.16 31.45 1.94
N GLY A 420 -10.84 31.41 2.12
CA GLY A 420 -9.97 32.56 1.91
C GLY A 420 -10.02 33.10 0.48
N LYS A 421 -9.99 32.22 -0.53
CA LYS A 421 -10.11 32.60 -1.95
C LYS A 421 -11.51 33.12 -2.27
N TYR A 422 -12.55 32.46 -1.79
CA TYR A 422 -13.94 32.86 -1.99
C TYR A 422 -14.22 34.26 -1.43
N ILE A 423 -13.77 34.53 -0.19
CA ILE A 423 -13.90 35.86 0.43
C ILE A 423 -13.14 36.91 -0.39
N LYS A 424 -11.94 36.60 -0.87
CA LYS A 424 -11.15 37.53 -1.71
C LYS A 424 -11.87 37.82 -3.03
N TYR A 425 -12.39 36.80 -3.70
CA TYR A 425 -13.16 36.95 -4.94
C TYR A 425 -14.40 37.81 -4.73
N HIS A 426 -15.19 37.53 -3.69
CA HIS A 426 -16.42 38.26 -3.42
C HIS A 426 -16.16 39.73 -3.04
N ARG A 427 -15.08 40.02 -2.30
CA ARG A 427 -14.67 41.39 -2.00
C ARG A 427 -14.20 42.14 -3.24
N GLY A 428 -13.39 41.51 -4.09
CA GLY A 428 -12.96 42.10 -5.35
C GLY A 428 -14.12 42.40 -6.31
N ALA A 429 -15.12 41.52 -6.37
CA ALA A 429 -16.35 41.78 -7.13
C ALA A 429 -17.11 42.99 -6.58
N LYS A 430 -17.34 43.06 -5.26
CA LYS A 430 -17.99 44.21 -4.62
C LYS A 430 -17.24 45.52 -4.85
N ALA A 431 -15.91 45.50 -4.78
CA ALA A 431 -15.07 46.68 -5.03
C ALA A 431 -15.21 47.16 -6.48
N ARG A 432 -15.21 46.24 -7.47
CA ARG A 432 -15.45 46.59 -8.88
C ARG A 432 -16.85 47.16 -9.10
N TYR A 433 -17.89 46.57 -8.51
CA TYR A 433 -19.24 47.12 -8.59
C TYR A 433 -19.34 48.50 -7.94
N ALA A 434 -18.68 48.72 -6.80
CA ALA A 434 -18.64 50.03 -6.14
C ALA A 434 -17.89 51.08 -6.99
N GLN A 435 -16.79 50.70 -7.64
CA GLN A 435 -16.06 51.58 -8.56
C GLN A 435 -16.89 51.92 -9.80
N VAL A 436 -17.57 50.95 -10.41
CA VAL A 436 -18.44 51.20 -11.57
C VAL A 436 -19.65 52.05 -11.18
N ALA A 437 -20.26 51.78 -10.02
CA ALA A 437 -21.36 52.60 -9.49
C ALA A 437 -20.91 54.03 -9.18
N ALA A 438 -19.74 54.21 -8.56
CA ALA A 438 -19.15 55.52 -8.31
C ALA A 438 -18.85 56.27 -9.61
N ALA A 439 -18.24 55.60 -10.60
CA ALA A 439 -17.96 56.18 -11.91
C ALA A 439 -19.24 56.59 -12.67
N SER A 440 -20.36 55.86 -12.50
CA SER A 440 -21.64 56.24 -13.08
C SER A 440 -22.36 57.38 -12.34
N ALA A 441 -22.07 57.58 -11.05
CA ALA A 441 -22.65 58.66 -10.24
C ALA A 441 -21.89 59.98 -10.38
N SER A 442 -20.57 59.92 -10.59
CA SER A 442 -19.75 61.08 -10.94
C SER A 442 -19.82 61.31 -12.45
N GLY A 443 -20.89 61.94 -12.91
CA GLY A 443 -20.97 62.44 -14.28
C GLY A 443 -19.87 63.48 -14.53
N GLY A 444 -18.78 63.06 -15.16
CA GLY A 444 -17.70 63.94 -15.63
C GLY A 444 -16.50 64.05 -14.69
N GLU A 445 -15.34 63.70 -15.27
CA GLU A 445 -13.99 64.20 -14.99
C GLU A 445 -13.61 64.48 -13.52
N SER A 446 -13.12 63.46 -12.82
CA SER A 446 -12.00 63.66 -11.90
C SER A 446 -11.21 62.37 -11.72
N GLU A 447 -10.16 62.23 -12.52
CA GLU A 447 -9.10 61.24 -12.32
C GLU A 447 -8.33 61.59 -11.04
N THR A 448 -8.77 61.07 -9.90
CA THR A 448 -7.89 60.93 -8.73
C THR A 448 -7.78 59.46 -8.41
N GLU A 449 -6.73 58.86 -9.00
CA GLU A 449 -6.29 57.48 -8.83
C GLU A 449 -5.89 57.23 -7.36
N THR A 450 -6.89 57.06 -6.50
CA THR A 450 -6.69 56.63 -5.12
C THR A 450 -6.41 55.13 -5.16
N ARG A 451 -5.10 54.81 -5.16
CA ARG A 451 -4.54 53.47 -4.99
C ARG A 451 -5.03 52.88 -3.66
N TYR A 452 -6.19 52.23 -3.71
CA TYR A 452 -6.76 51.51 -2.58
C TYR A 452 -5.89 50.27 -2.32
N ASP A 453 -5.14 50.29 -1.21
CA ASP A 453 -4.36 49.14 -0.77
C ASP A 453 -5.32 48.00 -0.36
N ASP A 454 -5.40 47.03 -1.27
CA ASP A 454 -6.36 45.94 -1.33
C ASP A 454 -5.95 44.81 -0.37
N HIS A 455 -5.98 45.09 0.94
CA HIS A 455 -5.65 44.11 1.98
C HIS A 455 -6.88 43.71 2.81
N PRO A 456 -7.21 42.40 2.90
CA PRO A 456 -8.44 41.92 3.52
C PRO A 456 -8.45 42.08 5.06
N PRO A 457 -9.58 42.50 5.67
CA PRO A 457 -9.69 42.79 7.11
C PRO A 457 -9.57 41.60 8.08
N PHE A 458 -9.52 40.34 7.60
CA PHE A 458 -9.29 39.18 8.48
C PHE A 458 -7.80 39.00 8.85
N PHE A 459 -6.91 39.80 8.25
CA PHE A 459 -5.49 39.89 8.57
C PHE A 459 -5.10 41.26 9.14
N ARG A 460 -5.96 41.85 9.97
CA ARG A 460 -5.68 43.16 10.56
C ARG A 460 -4.44 43.16 11.47
N SER A 461 -4.03 41.99 11.97
CA SER A 461 -2.65 41.78 12.43
C SER A 461 -1.90 40.88 11.43
N ARG A 462 -0.92 41.47 10.73
CA ARG A 462 0.07 40.72 9.92
C ARG A 462 0.69 39.56 10.72
N PHE A 463 0.82 39.77 12.02
CA PHE A 463 1.37 38.82 12.97
C PHE A 463 0.55 37.53 13.10
N GLY A 464 -0.78 37.60 13.24
CA GLY A 464 -1.62 36.41 13.40
C GLY A 464 -1.61 35.51 12.17
N ALA A 465 -1.57 36.12 10.98
CA ALA A 465 -1.44 35.42 9.70
C ALA A 465 -0.19 34.55 9.63
N ASP A 466 0.93 35.16 10.02
CA ASP A 466 2.25 34.57 9.91
C ASP A 466 2.39 33.45 10.93
N VAL A 467 1.95 33.66 12.17
CA VAL A 467 1.94 32.61 13.22
C VAL A 467 1.10 31.42 12.79
N ALA A 468 -0.12 31.64 12.27
CA ALA A 468 -0.99 30.57 11.81
C ALA A 468 -0.38 29.80 10.64
N TYR A 469 0.25 30.48 9.68
CA TYR A 469 0.97 29.85 8.57
C TYR A 469 2.11 28.97 9.08
N TRP A 470 2.97 29.49 9.96
CA TRP A 470 4.10 28.76 10.50
C TRP A 470 3.68 27.51 11.27
N LEU A 471 2.68 27.63 12.14
CA LEU A 471 2.08 26.50 12.84
C LEU A 471 1.54 25.46 11.85
N THR A 472 0.75 25.90 10.88
CA THR A 472 0.16 25.03 9.84
C THR A 472 1.23 24.28 9.07
N THR A 473 2.27 24.97 8.58
CA THR A 473 3.36 24.32 7.84
C THR A 473 4.18 23.36 8.69
N THR A 474 4.36 23.65 9.99
CA THR A 474 5.03 22.74 10.93
C THR A 474 4.22 21.47 11.14
N CYS A 475 2.89 21.59 11.27
CA CYS A 475 2.00 20.44 11.33
C CYS A 475 2.04 19.60 10.03
N PHE A 476 2.12 20.24 8.86
CA PHE A 476 2.31 19.52 7.59
C PHE A 476 3.65 18.77 7.53
N LEU A 477 4.75 19.39 7.98
CA LEU A 477 6.06 18.73 8.04
C LEU A 477 6.05 17.53 9.00
N ALA A 478 5.42 17.68 10.17
CA ALA A 478 5.22 16.57 11.10
C ALA A 478 4.37 15.46 10.47
N GLY A 479 3.30 15.81 9.77
CA GLY A 479 2.46 14.88 9.02
C GLY A 479 3.24 14.12 7.94
N ILE A 480 4.14 14.79 7.20
CA ILE A 480 5.00 14.13 6.20
C ILE A 480 5.94 13.14 6.90
N GLY A 481 6.57 13.53 8.00
CA GLY A 481 7.42 12.62 8.79
C GLY A 481 6.65 11.38 9.27
N MET A 482 5.41 11.59 9.74
CA MET A 482 4.50 10.50 10.11
C MET A 482 4.16 9.58 8.93
N GLN A 483 3.84 10.14 7.76
CA GLN A 483 3.56 9.35 6.55
C GLN A 483 4.78 8.55 6.08
N LEU A 484 5.97 9.15 6.09
CA LEU A 484 7.21 8.46 5.72
C LEU A 484 7.53 7.31 6.70
N SER A 485 7.23 7.48 7.99
CA SER A 485 7.35 6.40 8.98
C SER A 485 6.41 5.23 8.65
N LEU A 486 5.16 5.51 8.26
CA LEU A 486 4.22 4.46 7.84
C LEU A 486 4.70 3.71 6.59
N LEU A 487 5.25 4.42 5.60
CA LEU A 487 5.85 3.78 4.42
C LEU A 487 7.06 2.92 4.76
N SER A 488 7.86 3.34 5.73
CA SER A 488 9.03 2.58 6.18
C SER A 488 8.63 1.18 6.65
N ILE A 489 7.45 1.01 7.22
CA ILE A 489 6.95 -0.30 7.65
C ILE A 489 6.66 -1.20 6.44
N GLY A 490 6.05 -0.65 5.37
CA GLY A 490 5.89 -1.41 4.12
C GLY A 490 7.23 -1.91 3.56
N THR A 491 8.30 -1.11 3.72
CA THR A 491 9.66 -1.52 3.33
C THR A 491 10.34 -2.49 4.30
N SER A 492 10.04 -2.44 5.60
CA SER A 492 10.59 -3.37 6.61
C SER A 492 9.99 -4.76 6.46
N LEU A 493 8.70 -4.84 6.12
CA LEU A 493 7.97 -6.08 5.86
C LEU A 493 8.34 -6.75 4.52
N ASN A 494 9.28 -6.15 3.77
CA ASN A 494 9.79 -6.65 2.50
C ASN A 494 8.66 -7.00 1.49
N MET A 495 7.56 -6.24 1.50
CA MET A 495 6.36 -6.56 0.72
C MET A 495 6.49 -6.27 -0.78
N MET A 496 7.53 -5.54 -1.18
CA MET A 496 7.75 -5.11 -2.56
C MET A 496 9.08 -5.63 -3.09
N ASN A 497 9.11 -6.00 -4.37
CA ASN A 497 10.35 -6.36 -5.04
C ASN A 497 11.14 -5.10 -5.40
N ARG A 498 12.34 -4.94 -4.85
CA ARG A 498 13.21 -3.78 -5.13
C ARG A 498 13.90 -3.88 -6.50
N GLY A 499 14.09 -5.10 -7.00
CA GLY A 499 14.85 -5.38 -8.22
C GLY A 499 13.99 -5.46 -9.48
N ASN A 500 12.68 -5.68 -9.35
CA ASN A 500 11.79 -5.83 -10.49
C ASN A 500 10.88 -4.60 -10.66
N TRP A 501 11.21 -3.79 -11.66
CA TRP A 501 10.49 -2.57 -11.99
C TRP A 501 9.55 -2.84 -13.15
N SER A 502 8.26 -2.58 -12.96
CA SER A 502 7.30 -2.63 -14.04
C SER A 502 7.20 -1.32 -14.81
N PHE A 503 6.55 -1.35 -15.98
CA PHE A 503 6.39 -0.16 -16.81
C PHE A 503 5.66 0.97 -16.05
N GLY A 504 4.57 0.65 -15.34
CA GLY A 504 3.83 1.63 -14.55
C GLY A 504 4.67 2.30 -13.46
N GLN A 505 5.55 1.54 -12.80
CA GLN A 505 6.49 2.05 -11.81
C GLN A 505 7.54 3.02 -12.40
N ILE A 506 8.05 2.72 -13.59
CA ILE A 506 8.99 3.62 -14.29
C ILE A 506 8.27 4.91 -14.65
N VAL A 507 7.08 4.82 -15.24
CA VAL A 507 6.25 5.98 -15.58
C VAL A 507 5.99 6.84 -14.33
N ALA A 508 5.64 6.22 -13.20
CA ALA A 508 5.41 6.88 -11.92
C ALA A 508 6.61 7.73 -11.45
N VAL A 509 7.85 7.28 -11.68
CA VAL A 509 9.05 8.06 -11.35
C VAL A 509 9.31 9.17 -12.38
N THR A 510 9.10 8.89 -13.67
CA THR A 510 9.36 9.87 -14.74
C THR A 510 8.43 11.07 -14.73
N ILE A 511 7.29 11.02 -14.03
CA ILE A 511 6.35 12.16 -13.93
C ILE A 511 7.01 13.42 -13.35
N TRP A 512 8.06 13.25 -12.53
CA TRP A 512 8.80 14.38 -11.96
C TRP A 512 9.80 15.00 -12.93
N ALA A 513 10.18 14.30 -14.02
CA ALA A 513 11.17 14.79 -14.96
C ALA A 513 10.69 16.07 -15.66
N GLN A 514 9.42 16.15 -16.05
CA GLN A 514 8.87 17.31 -16.75
C GLN A 514 8.97 18.62 -15.93
N PRO A 515 8.46 18.71 -14.69
CA PRO A 515 8.58 19.96 -13.91
C PRO A 515 10.04 20.27 -13.56
N LEU A 516 10.89 19.27 -13.28
CA LEU A 516 12.31 19.48 -12.97
C LEU A 516 13.09 20.02 -14.17
N MET A 517 12.93 19.42 -15.35
CA MET A 517 13.59 19.86 -16.57
C MET A 517 13.12 21.24 -17.01
N GLY A 518 11.83 21.54 -16.85
CA GLY A 518 11.29 22.88 -17.12
C GLY A 518 11.93 23.94 -16.23
N TYR A 519 12.05 23.68 -14.93
CA TYR A 519 12.73 24.58 -14.00
C TYR A 519 14.22 24.75 -14.33
N LEU A 520 14.92 23.65 -14.57
CA LEU A 520 16.35 23.69 -14.91
C LEU A 520 16.59 24.48 -16.19
N TYR A 521 15.73 24.33 -17.20
CA TYR A 521 15.79 25.10 -18.44
C TYR A 521 15.59 26.60 -18.20
N ASP A 522 14.56 26.98 -17.44
CA ASP A 522 14.28 28.40 -17.14
C ASP A 522 15.42 29.04 -16.33
N GLU A 523 16.02 28.31 -15.37
CA GLU A 523 17.17 28.79 -14.59
C GLU A 523 18.46 28.88 -15.41
N LEU A 524 18.75 27.86 -16.23
CA LEU A 524 19.93 27.86 -17.12
C LEU A 524 19.84 29.02 -18.12
N LYS A 525 18.64 29.30 -18.62
CA LYS A 525 18.39 30.41 -19.54
C LYS A 525 18.68 31.76 -18.89
N GLU A 526 18.23 31.99 -17.65
CA GLU A 526 18.55 33.24 -16.93
C GLU A 526 20.06 33.33 -16.62
N LEU A 527 20.70 32.24 -16.21
CA LEU A 527 22.15 32.21 -15.98
C LEU A 527 22.97 32.51 -17.23
N LEU A 528 22.57 31.94 -18.38
CA LEU A 528 23.22 32.20 -19.67
C LEU A 528 23.00 33.64 -20.13
N TRP A 529 21.80 34.19 -19.90
CA TRP A 529 21.50 35.58 -20.20
C TRP A 529 22.38 36.54 -19.37
N ASP A 530 22.43 36.34 -18.05
CA ASP A 530 23.15 37.22 -17.14
C ASP A 530 24.68 37.14 -17.34
N ARG A 531 25.21 35.94 -17.62
CA ARG A 531 26.66 35.73 -17.73
C ARG A 531 27.22 35.95 -19.14
N TRP A 532 26.44 35.68 -20.19
CA TRP A 532 26.93 35.63 -21.57
C TRP A 532 26.18 36.54 -22.55
N ARG A 533 25.08 37.21 -22.12
CA ARG A 533 24.20 38.03 -22.98
C ARG A 533 23.76 37.33 -24.28
N VAL A 534 23.63 35.99 -24.24
CA VAL A 534 23.14 35.22 -25.40
C VAL A 534 21.72 35.69 -25.69
N GLY A 535 21.44 36.09 -26.95
CA GLY A 535 20.14 36.61 -27.38
C GLY A 535 18.95 35.72 -27.00
N ARG A 536 17.73 36.30 -26.94
CA ARG A 536 16.54 35.63 -26.38
C ARG A 536 16.32 34.27 -27.06
N ILE A 537 16.62 33.19 -26.35
CA ILE A 537 16.31 31.82 -26.77
C ILE A 537 14.77 31.70 -26.77
N PRO A 538 14.13 31.27 -27.88
CA PRO A 538 12.68 31.07 -27.91
C PRO A 538 12.22 30.02 -26.88
N LYS A 539 10.97 30.14 -26.44
CA LYS A 539 10.36 29.18 -25.50
C LYS A 539 9.92 27.92 -26.22
#